data_AF-A0A9W8A1T1-F1
#
_entry.id   AF-A0A9W8A1T1-F1
#
_cell.length_a   1.000
_cell.length_b   1.000
_cell.length_c   1.000
_cell.angle_alpha   90.00
_cell.angle_beta   90.00
_cell.angle_gamma   90.00
#
_symmetry.space_group_name_H-M   'P 1'
#
loop_
_entity.id
_entity.type
_entity.pdbx_description
1 polymer ?
#
loop_
_entity_poly.entity_id
_entity_poly.type
_entity_poly.pdbx_seq_one_letter_code
_entity_poly.pdbx_strand_id
1 'polypeptide(L)'
;DWKVVRALSEVAGVPLPYEDLPSLRGRMFEISPTLVRFDTAEPTSAGLRMLGLEQLLRAAEGARPASTPIPRAVQDFYLTNPISRASSTMAKCSATFTKGQDPPAEHAGEAQVHA
;
A
#
# COMPACT_ATOMS: atom_id res chain seq x y z
N ASP A 1 -5.31 3.33 12.84
CA ASP A 1 -6.28 3.57 11.74
C ASP A 1 -7.69 3.08 12.03
N TRP A 2 -7.94 1.78 12.20
CA TRP A 2 -9.32 1.25 12.29
C TRP A 2 -10.19 1.91 13.37
N LYS A 3 -9.64 2.23 14.55
CA LYS A 3 -10.38 2.94 15.62
C LYS A 3 -10.87 4.32 15.19
N VAL A 4 -10.09 5.03 14.35
CA VAL A 4 -10.49 6.35 13.81
C VAL A 4 -11.67 6.19 12.86
N VAL A 5 -11.60 5.21 11.95
CA VAL A 5 -12.72 4.91 11.03
C VAL A 5 -13.95 4.42 11.80
N ARG A 6 -13.76 3.59 12.82
CA ARG A 6 -14.83 3.11 13.70
C ARG A 6 -15.50 4.26 14.45
N ALA A 7 -14.74 5.18 15.05
CA ALA A 7 -15.30 6.35 15.72
C ALA A 7 -16.03 7.28 14.74
N LEU A 8 -15.50 7.48 13.53
CA LEU A 8 -16.17 8.26 12.48
C LEU A 8 -17.51 7.62 12.07
N SER A 9 -17.58 6.29 12.01
CA SER A 9 -18.80 5.57 11.63
C SER A 9 -19.96 5.81 12.61
N GLU A 10 -19.65 5.96 13.90
CA GLU A 10 -20.60 6.35 14.94
C GLU A 10 -21.15 7.75 14.71
N VAL A 11 -20.25 8.71 14.48
CA VAL A 11 -20.62 10.11 14.22
C VAL A 11 -21.42 10.25 12.92
N ALA A 12 -21.12 9.41 11.92
CA ALA A 12 -21.82 9.38 10.64
C ALA A 12 -23.19 8.67 10.70
N GLY A 13 -23.59 8.10 11.84
CA GLY A 13 -24.86 7.39 12.00
C GLY A 13 -24.90 6.00 11.36
N VAL A 14 -23.76 5.43 10.98
CA VAL A 14 -23.63 4.08 10.41
C VAL A 14 -22.59 3.31 11.21
N PRO A 15 -22.88 2.96 12.48
CA PRO A 15 -21.89 2.35 13.36
C PRO A 15 -21.46 0.98 12.84
N LEU A 16 -20.15 0.77 12.75
CA LEU A 16 -19.58 -0.52 12.37
C LEU A 16 -19.73 -1.53 13.53
N PRO A 17 -20.01 -2.81 13.27
CA PRO A 17 -20.38 -3.79 14.30
C PRO A 17 -19.16 -4.45 14.99
N TYR A 18 -18.13 -3.67 15.35
CA TYR A 18 -16.94 -4.17 16.04
C TYR A 18 -16.28 -3.09 16.91
N GLU A 19 -15.90 -3.48 18.13
CA GLU A 19 -15.31 -2.57 19.16
C GLU A 19 -13.88 -2.93 19.55
N ASP A 20 -13.41 -4.11 19.18
CA ASP A 20 -12.11 -4.63 19.57
C ASP A 20 -11.40 -5.34 18.41
N LEU A 21 -10.12 -5.65 18.62
CA LEU A 21 -9.31 -6.32 17.60
C LEU A 21 -9.82 -7.73 17.25
N PRO A 22 -10.24 -8.57 18.20
CA PRO A 22 -10.83 -9.88 17.89
C PRO A 22 -12.07 -9.79 16.99
N SER A 23 -13.03 -8.92 17.30
CA SER A 23 -14.26 -8.73 16.51
C SER A 23 -13.96 -8.16 15.12
N LEU A 24 -13.04 -7.21 15.01
CA LEU A 24 -12.55 -6.72 13.70
C LEU A 24 -11.93 -7.85 12.86
N ARG A 25 -11.08 -8.69 13.47
CA ARG A 25 -10.49 -9.85 12.78
C ARG A 25 -11.55 -10.90 12.42
N GLY A 26 -12.57 -11.07 13.25
CA GLY A 26 -13.75 -11.87 12.90
C GLY A 26 -14.41 -11.36 11.62
N ARG A 27 -14.63 -10.04 11.51
CA ARG A 27 -15.16 -9.43 10.28
C ARG A 27 -14.22 -9.59 9.08
N MET A 28 -12.91 -9.49 9.29
CA MET A 28 -11.93 -9.74 8.22
C MET A 28 -12.00 -11.19 7.73
N PHE A 29 -12.17 -12.16 8.63
CA PHE A 29 -12.33 -13.57 8.28
C PHE A 29 -13.60 -13.82 7.46
N GLU A 30 -14.73 -13.21 7.82
CA GLU A 30 -15.97 -13.29 7.05
C GLU A 30 -15.81 -12.78 5.61
N ILE A 31 -15.03 -11.72 5.42
CA ILE A 31 -14.74 -11.15 4.10
C ILE A 31 -13.76 -12.03 3.33
N SER A 32 -12.66 -12.41 3.97
CA SER A 32 -11.63 -13.26 3.39
C SER A 32 -10.83 -13.97 4.49
N PRO A 33 -10.99 -15.30 4.63
CA PRO A 33 -10.29 -16.09 5.65
C PRO A 33 -8.76 -15.98 5.60
N THR A 34 -8.19 -15.67 4.43
CA THR A 34 -6.75 -15.56 4.23
C THR A 34 -6.13 -14.37 4.96
N LEU A 35 -6.91 -13.32 5.23
CA LEU A 35 -6.41 -12.09 5.89
C LEU A 35 -6.06 -12.29 7.38
N VAL A 36 -6.49 -13.40 7.98
CA VAL A 36 -6.21 -13.73 9.39
C VAL A 36 -5.34 -14.99 9.56
N ARG A 37 -4.90 -15.59 8.45
CA ARG A 37 -3.99 -16.74 8.43
C ARG A 37 -2.57 -16.23 8.23
N PHE A 38 -1.94 -15.86 9.35
CA PHE A 38 -0.61 -15.28 9.35
C PHE A 38 0.44 -16.27 8.87
N ASP A 39 1.49 -15.74 8.25
CA ASP A 39 2.68 -16.48 7.79
C ASP A 39 2.38 -17.67 6.86
N THR A 40 1.21 -17.67 6.22
CA THR A 40 0.73 -18.76 5.36
C THR A 40 0.36 -18.22 3.98
N ALA A 41 0.95 -18.78 2.93
CA ALA A 41 0.55 -18.51 1.55
C ALA A 41 -0.39 -19.62 1.05
N GLU A 42 -1.67 -19.33 0.93
CA GLU A 42 -2.66 -20.31 0.46
C GLU A 42 -2.70 -20.41 -1.06
N PRO A 43 -2.74 -21.63 -1.62
CA PRO A 43 -2.92 -21.80 -3.06
C PRO A 43 -4.33 -21.42 -3.50
N THR A 44 -4.44 -20.79 -4.67
CA THR A 44 -5.75 -20.51 -5.29
C THR A 44 -6.40 -21.80 -5.80
N SER A 45 -7.70 -21.97 -5.50
CA SER A 45 -8.50 -23.09 -5.99
C SER A 45 -8.61 -23.09 -7.52
N ALA A 46 -8.82 -24.29 -8.11
CA ALA A 46 -8.98 -24.40 -9.56
C ALA A 46 -10.17 -23.58 -10.09
N GLY A 47 -11.29 -23.58 -9.36
CA GLY A 47 -12.49 -22.80 -9.73
C GLY A 47 -12.24 -21.29 -9.74
N LEU A 48 -11.60 -20.75 -8.70
CA LEU A 48 -11.27 -19.31 -8.65
C LEU A 48 -10.27 -18.91 -9.75
N ARG A 49 -9.31 -19.78 -10.06
CA ARG A 49 -8.36 -19.54 -11.14
C ARG A 49 -9.06 -19.43 -12.50
N MET A 50 -10.00 -20.32 -12.79
CA MET A 50 -10.78 -20.27 -14.03
C MET A 50 -11.67 -19.03 -14.08
N LEU A 51 -12.34 -18.69 -12.98
CA LEU A 51 -13.14 -17.46 -12.90
C LEU A 51 -12.30 -16.20 -13.16
N GLY A 52 -11.11 -16.12 -12.57
CA GLY A 52 -10.18 -15.01 -12.80
C GLY A 52 -9.73 -14.91 -14.25
N LEU A 53 -9.45 -16.05 -14.90
CA LEU A 53 -9.11 -16.08 -16.32
C LEU A 53 -10.27 -15.57 -17.20
N GLU A 54 -11.49 -16.02 -16.95
CA GLU A 54 -12.67 -15.54 -17.68
C GLU A 54 -12.88 -14.03 -17.50
N GLN A 55 -12.67 -13.51 -16.29
CA GLN A 55 -12.75 -12.06 -16.03
C GLN A 55 -11.70 -11.29 -16.83
N LEU A 56 -10.46 -11.80 -16.91
CA LEU A 56 -9.40 -11.18 -17.72
C LEU A 56 -9.74 -11.21 -19.21
N LEU A 57 -10.28 -12.32 -19.73
CA LEU A 57 -10.69 -12.44 -21.13
C LEU A 57 -11.82 -11.45 -21.47
N ARG A 58 -12.84 -11.35 -20.61
CA ARG A 58 -13.92 -10.36 -20.77
C ARG A 58 -13.40 -8.93 -20.72
N ALA A 59 -12.48 -8.62 -19.80
CA ALA A 59 -11.90 -7.28 -19.70
C ALA A 59 -11.01 -6.93 -20.91
N ALA A 60 -10.43 -7.92 -21.56
CA ALA A 60 -9.61 -7.75 -22.76
C ALA A 60 -10.42 -7.77 -24.07
N GLU A 61 -11.74 -7.99 -24.01
CA GLU A 61 -12.57 -8.09 -25.21
C GLU A 61 -12.56 -6.75 -25.99
N GLY A 62 -12.15 -6.81 -27.26
CA GLY A 62 -12.02 -5.62 -28.11
C GLY A 62 -10.80 -4.73 -27.80
N ALA A 63 -9.96 -5.09 -26.83
CA ALA A 63 -8.71 -4.38 -26.56
C ALA A 63 -7.73 -4.52 -27.75
N ARG A 64 -7.09 -3.41 -28.11
CA ARG A 64 -6.05 -3.38 -29.15
C ARG A 64 -4.70 -3.08 -28.52
N PRO A 65 -3.61 -3.71 -29.00
CA PRO A 65 -2.27 -3.35 -28.54
C PRO A 65 -2.00 -1.86 -28.76
N ALA A 66 -1.56 -1.18 -27.72
CA ALA A 66 -1.09 0.19 -27.83
C ALA A 66 0.37 0.21 -28.29
N SER A 67 0.74 1.16 -29.14
CA SER A 67 2.13 1.37 -29.57
C SER A 67 2.95 2.20 -28.56
N THR A 68 2.31 2.72 -27.53
CA THR A 68 2.99 3.43 -26.44
C THR A 68 3.86 2.47 -25.63
N PRO A 69 5.13 2.82 -25.35
CA PRO A 69 5.97 2.06 -24.45
C PRO A 69 5.35 1.93 -23.06
N ILE A 70 5.53 0.78 -22.41
CA ILE A 70 5.09 0.56 -21.03
C ILE A 70 5.99 1.39 -20.11
N PRO A 71 5.47 2.39 -19.38
CA PRO A 71 6.28 3.19 -18.48
C PRO A 71 6.67 2.39 -17.23
N ARG A 72 7.73 2.83 -16.56
CA ARG A 72 8.07 2.31 -15.22
C ARG A 72 6.97 2.71 -14.23
N ALA A 73 6.39 1.74 -13.53
CA ALA A 73 5.39 1.98 -12.50
C ALA A 73 5.96 2.74 -11.28
N VAL A 74 7.25 2.50 -10.97
CA VAL A 74 7.99 3.19 -9.91
C VAL A 74 9.10 4.01 -10.55
N GLN A 75 9.00 5.33 -10.44
CA GLN A 75 9.98 6.25 -11.04
C GLN A 75 11.20 6.48 -10.14
N ASP A 76 11.00 6.42 -8.83
CA ASP A 76 12.05 6.58 -7.82
C ASP A 76 11.87 5.50 -6.76
N PHE A 77 12.83 4.58 -6.71
CA PHE A 77 12.83 3.46 -5.78
C PHE A 77 12.89 3.92 -4.32
N TYR A 78 13.54 5.05 -4.05
CA TYR A 78 13.74 5.56 -2.70
C TYR A 78 12.56 6.39 -2.20
N LEU A 79 11.66 6.86 -3.08
CA LEU A 79 10.54 7.75 -2.73
C LEU A 79 9.15 7.16 -3.00
N THR A 80 9.01 5.85 -2.79
CA THR A 80 7.79 5.07 -3.10
C THR A 80 6.57 5.36 -2.22
N ASN A 81 6.74 5.81 -0.97
CA ASN A 81 5.63 5.99 -0.03
C ASN A 81 5.82 7.26 0.85
N PRO A 82 4.81 7.68 1.64
CA PRO A 82 4.92 8.90 2.45
C PRO A 82 6.07 8.88 3.47
N ILE A 83 6.36 7.71 4.05
CA ILE A 83 7.45 7.57 5.04
C ILE A 83 8.79 7.81 4.35
N SER A 84 9.01 7.17 3.19
CA SER A 84 10.25 7.32 2.46
C SER A 84 10.42 8.73 1.87
N ARG A 85 9.32 9.41 1.50
CA ARG A 85 9.35 10.83 1.10
C ARG A 85 9.67 11.79 2.24
N ALA A 86 9.28 11.47 3.46
CA ALA A 86 9.62 12.26 4.64
C ALA A 86 11.04 11.99 5.17
N SER A 87 11.73 10.94 4.66
CA SER A 87 13.06 10.55 5.12
C SER A 87 14.16 11.38 4.43
N SER A 88 14.96 12.08 5.23
CA SER A 88 16.15 12.80 4.75
C SER A 88 17.20 11.86 4.14
N THR A 89 17.37 10.66 4.71
CA THR A 89 18.27 9.64 4.17
C THR A 89 17.83 9.17 2.79
N MET A 90 16.54 8.87 2.60
CA MET A 90 16.02 8.45 1.30
C MET A 90 16.06 9.59 0.27
N ALA A 91 15.88 10.84 0.70
CA ALA A 91 16.07 11.99 -0.18
C ALA A 91 17.52 12.07 -0.70
N LYS A 92 18.53 11.82 0.15
CA LYS A 92 19.94 11.72 -0.28
C LYS A 92 20.15 10.55 -1.24
N CYS A 93 19.61 9.37 -0.95
CA CYS A 93 19.70 8.21 -1.85
C CYS A 93 19.04 8.48 -3.22
N SER A 94 17.87 9.13 -3.24
CA SER A 94 17.20 9.55 -4.47
C SER A 94 18.07 10.52 -5.29
N ALA A 95 18.63 11.56 -4.65
CA ALA A 95 19.52 12.51 -5.31
C ALA A 95 20.71 11.80 -5.97
N THR A 96 21.42 10.94 -5.23
CA THR A 96 22.62 10.26 -5.72
C THR A 96 22.32 9.16 -6.73
N PHE A 97 21.41 8.23 -6.41
CA PHE A 97 21.24 7.00 -7.20
C PHE A 97 20.12 7.08 -8.24
N THR A 98 19.16 8.00 -8.09
CA THR A 98 18.05 8.15 -9.05
C THR A 98 18.26 9.35 -9.97
N LYS A 99 18.72 10.49 -9.42
CA LYS A 99 18.88 11.74 -10.18
C LYS A 99 20.31 12.00 -10.66
N GLY A 100 21.30 11.24 -10.16
CA GLY A 100 22.71 11.44 -10.50
C GLY A 100 23.28 12.77 -9.99
N GLN A 101 22.71 13.30 -8.91
CA GLN A 101 23.11 14.55 -8.26
C GLN A 101 23.96 14.26 -7.02
N ASP A 102 24.89 15.16 -6.70
CA ASP A 102 25.58 15.10 -5.40
C ASP A 102 24.56 15.19 -4.25
N PRO A 103 24.76 14.44 -3.15
CA PRO A 103 23.81 14.44 -2.05
C PRO A 103 23.65 15.86 -1.49
N PRO A 104 22.41 16.30 -1.20
CA PRO A 104 22.18 17.64 -0.67
C PRO A 104 22.95 17.85 0.65
N ALA A 105 23.61 19.01 0.75
CA ALA A 105 24.46 19.38 1.89
C ALA A 105 23.70 19.27 3.22
N GLU A 106 24.38 18.76 4.25
CA GLU A 106 23.81 18.60 5.58
C GLU A 106 23.40 19.96 6.16
N HIS A 107 22.11 20.10 6.46
CA HIS A 107 21.73 21.01 7.53
C HIS A 107 21.98 20.24 8.81
N ALA A 108 23.11 20.51 9.45
CA ALA A 108 23.37 20.10 10.82
C ALA A 108 22.18 20.60 11.66
N GLY A 109 21.30 19.69 12.06
CA GLY A 109 20.27 20.00 13.03
C GLY A 109 21.00 20.41 14.30
N GLU A 110 20.96 21.71 14.61
CA GLU A 110 21.36 22.23 15.91
C GLU A 110 20.57 21.45 16.97
N ALA A 111 21.27 20.58 17.69
CA ALA A 111 20.79 20.09 18.97
C ALA A 111 20.79 21.30 19.92
N GLN A 112 19.70 22.06 19.92
CA GLN A 112 19.34 22.94 21.03
C GLN A 112 19.05 22.04 22.24
N VAL A 113 20.11 21.72 22.98
CA VAL A 113 20.02 21.21 24.35
C VAL A 113 19.55 22.38 25.21
N HIS A 114 18.24 22.48 25.39
CA HIS A 114 17.63 23.28 26.46
C HIS A 114 17.38 22.38 27.66
N ALA A 115 18.30 22.42 28.63
CA ALA A 115 18.12 22.39 30.09
C ALA A 115 19.47 22.09 30.76
#